data_AF-A0AB39KW19-F1
#
_entry.id   AF-A0AB39KW19-F1
#
_cell.length_a   1.000
_cell.length_b   1.000
_cell.length_c   1.000
_cell.angle_alpha   90.00
_cell.angle_beta   90.00
_cell.angle_gamma   90.00
#
_symmetry.space_group_name_H-M   'P 1'
#
loop_
_entity.id
_entity.type
_entity.pdbx_description
1 polymer ?
#
loop_
_entity_poly.entity_id
_entity_poly.type
_entity_poly.pdbx_seq_one_letter_code
_entity_poly.pdbx_strand_id
1 'polypeptide(L)'
;MVAREQAVVARRQAAEARAQAQVERARAQIERNAALEASRINVAEIRAHAERARLEGEKARELAVRHRAEARVHMRDGAQNMRRGARQMREEAVRLQDPSYRAKQIAENRARGNDVTDAELIALSKRLPGQAADLERNAERLEQRAADPV
;
A
#
# COMPACT_ATOMS: atom_id res chain seq x y z
N MET A 1 60.66 -52.82 -45.67
CA MET A 1 59.28 -53.14 -45.25
C MET A 1 58.73 -52.18 -44.18
N VAL A 2 59.54 -51.72 -43.23
CA VAL A 2 59.16 -50.80 -42.12
C VAL A 2 58.35 -49.55 -42.55
N ALA A 3 58.69 -48.90 -43.66
CA ALA A 3 58.00 -47.67 -44.10
C ALA A 3 56.53 -47.88 -44.50
N ARG A 4 56.15 -49.08 -44.99
CA ARG A 4 54.76 -49.38 -45.39
C ARG A 4 53.88 -49.64 -44.17
N GLU A 5 54.40 -50.34 -43.17
CA GLU A 5 53.70 -50.60 -41.90
C GLU A 5 53.46 -49.29 -41.12
N GLN A 6 54.46 -48.42 -41.07
CA GLN A 6 54.31 -47.08 -40.47
C GLN A 6 53.24 -46.24 -41.16
N ALA A 7 53.15 -46.29 -42.50
CA ALA A 7 52.11 -45.58 -43.24
C ALA A 7 50.69 -46.15 -42.97
N VAL A 8 50.55 -47.46 -42.76
CA VAL A 8 49.27 -48.08 -42.39
C VAL A 8 48.84 -47.68 -40.97
N VAL A 9 49.78 -47.70 -40.02
CA VAL A 9 49.52 -47.27 -38.64
C VAL A 9 49.13 -45.78 -38.61
N ALA A 10 49.84 -44.92 -39.33
CA ALA A 10 49.52 -43.49 -39.41
C ALA A 10 48.14 -43.23 -40.03
N ARG A 11 47.75 -43.98 -41.07
CA ARG A 11 46.41 -43.88 -41.67
C ARG A 11 45.31 -44.33 -40.70
N ARG A 12 45.56 -45.40 -39.94
CA ARG A 12 44.62 -45.90 -38.93
C ARG A 12 44.44 -44.88 -37.80
N GLN A 13 45.53 -44.34 -37.27
CA GLN A 13 45.49 -43.29 -36.25
C GLN A 13 44.80 -42.02 -36.76
N ALA A 14 45.05 -41.62 -38.01
CA ALA A 14 44.35 -40.48 -38.62
C ALA A 14 42.85 -40.75 -38.80
N ALA A 15 42.45 -41.98 -39.14
CA ALA A 15 41.04 -42.36 -39.25
C ALA A 15 40.35 -42.37 -37.88
N GLU A 16 41.00 -42.92 -36.86
CA GLU A 16 40.52 -42.94 -35.47
C GLU A 16 40.38 -41.52 -34.90
N ALA A 17 41.38 -40.66 -35.12
CA ALA A 17 41.33 -39.25 -34.71
C ALA A 17 40.21 -38.47 -35.41
N ARG A 18 39.96 -38.74 -36.70
CA ARG A 18 38.83 -38.13 -37.44
C ARG A 18 37.49 -38.61 -36.90
N ALA A 19 37.35 -39.90 -36.59
CA ALA A 19 36.13 -40.46 -36.01
C ALA A 19 35.85 -39.85 -34.64
N GLN A 20 36.87 -39.74 -33.78
CA GLN A 20 36.76 -39.08 -32.47
C GLN A 20 36.38 -37.60 -32.62
N ALA A 21 37.04 -36.86 -33.53
CA ALA A 21 36.70 -35.45 -33.78
C ALA A 21 35.26 -35.27 -34.30
N GLN A 22 34.73 -36.21 -35.08
CA GLN A 22 33.32 -36.17 -35.51
C GLN A 22 32.35 -36.41 -34.34
N VAL A 23 32.66 -37.37 -33.46
CA VAL A 23 31.85 -37.64 -32.25
C VAL A 23 31.85 -36.42 -31.32
N GLU A 24 33.01 -35.81 -31.07
CA GLU A 24 33.10 -34.62 -30.21
C GLU A 24 32.39 -33.41 -30.83
N ARG A 25 32.47 -33.22 -32.15
CA ARG A 25 31.68 -32.18 -32.83
C ARG A 25 30.18 -32.43 -32.72
N ALA A 26 29.73 -33.68 -32.86
CA ALA A 26 28.32 -34.02 -32.72
C ALA A 26 27.83 -33.76 -31.28
N ARG A 27 28.63 -34.15 -30.27
CA ARG A 27 28.36 -33.88 -28.85
C ARG A 27 28.26 -32.38 -28.57
N ALA A 28 29.27 -31.61 -28.99
CA ALA A 28 29.27 -30.17 -28.81
C ALA A 28 28.08 -29.48 -29.50
N GLN A 29 27.64 -29.99 -30.67
CA GLN A 29 26.46 -29.47 -31.35
C GLN A 29 25.16 -29.75 -30.57
N ILE A 30 25.03 -30.95 -29.99
CA ILE A 30 23.88 -31.33 -29.16
C ILE A 30 23.83 -30.44 -27.91
N GLU A 31 24.94 -30.29 -27.20
CA GLU A 31 25.04 -29.45 -26.01
C GLU A 31 24.72 -27.99 -26.31
N ARG A 32 25.26 -27.45 -27.42
CA ARG A 32 24.96 -26.10 -27.87
C ARG A 32 23.47 -25.90 -28.15
N ASN A 33 22.84 -26.86 -28.84
CA ASN A 33 21.42 -26.79 -29.14
C ASN A 33 20.57 -26.83 -27.86
N ALA A 34 20.91 -27.73 -26.92
CA ALA A 34 20.24 -27.83 -25.62
C ALA A 34 20.39 -26.55 -24.79
N ALA A 35 21.59 -25.95 -24.77
CA ALA A 35 21.83 -24.69 -24.07
C ALA A 35 21.04 -23.52 -24.67
N LEU A 36 20.93 -23.46 -26.01
CA LEU A 36 20.12 -22.45 -26.70
C LEU A 36 18.63 -22.63 -26.41
N GLU A 37 18.14 -23.87 -26.35
CA GLU A 37 16.76 -24.17 -26.02
C GLU A 37 16.42 -23.80 -24.58
N ALA A 38 17.25 -24.20 -23.62
CA ALA A 38 17.12 -23.81 -22.22
C ALA A 38 17.13 -22.27 -22.05
N SER A 39 18.04 -21.58 -22.76
CA SER A 39 18.09 -20.12 -22.75
C SER A 39 16.79 -19.48 -23.28
N ARG A 40 16.21 -20.03 -24.37
CA ARG A 40 14.94 -19.53 -24.93
C ARG A 40 13.78 -19.71 -23.95
N ILE A 41 13.69 -20.87 -23.29
CA ILE A 41 12.66 -21.14 -22.29
C ILE A 41 12.78 -20.15 -21.13
N ASN A 42 13.99 -20.00 -20.57
CA ASN A 42 14.24 -19.06 -19.47
C ASN A 42 13.87 -17.61 -19.85
N VAL A 43 14.24 -17.15 -21.05
CA VAL A 43 13.89 -15.80 -21.53
C VAL A 43 12.37 -15.65 -21.68
N ALA A 44 11.67 -16.67 -22.18
CA ALA A 44 10.22 -16.64 -22.31
C ALA A 44 9.53 -16.57 -20.95
N GLU A 45 9.99 -17.36 -19.97
CA GLU A 45 9.49 -17.33 -18.60
C GLU A 45 9.72 -15.97 -17.93
N ILE A 46 10.95 -15.43 -18.04
CA ILE A 46 11.27 -14.10 -17.49
C ILE A 46 10.35 -13.03 -18.08
N ARG A 47 10.10 -13.06 -19.40
CA ARG A 47 9.16 -12.13 -20.05
C ARG A 47 7.73 -12.29 -19.54
N ALA A 48 7.26 -13.54 -19.40
CA ALA A 48 5.93 -13.79 -18.87
C ALA A 48 5.78 -13.29 -17.43
N HIS A 49 6.80 -13.47 -16.58
CA HIS A 49 6.82 -12.94 -15.22
C HIS A 49 6.87 -11.40 -15.19
N ALA A 50 7.69 -10.79 -16.04
CA ALA A 50 7.78 -9.33 -16.15
C ALA A 50 6.44 -8.71 -16.55
N GLU A 51 5.73 -9.30 -17.52
CA GLU A 51 4.40 -8.82 -17.93
C GLU A 51 3.35 -8.99 -16.83
N ARG A 52 3.36 -10.11 -16.10
CA ARG A 52 2.45 -10.28 -14.93
C ARG A 52 2.73 -9.21 -13.87
N ALA A 53 4.00 -9.01 -13.52
CA ALA A 53 4.39 -7.99 -12.55
C ALA A 53 3.99 -6.57 -13.00
N ARG A 54 4.10 -6.27 -14.31
CA ARG A 54 3.64 -4.99 -14.87
C ARG A 54 2.13 -4.82 -14.70
N LEU A 55 1.34 -5.82 -15.09
CA LEU A 55 -0.12 -5.79 -14.97
C LEU A 55 -0.59 -5.68 -13.51
N GLU A 56 0.06 -6.41 -12.60
CA GLU A 56 -0.21 -6.31 -11.16
C GLU A 56 0.15 -4.93 -10.61
N GLY A 57 1.29 -4.38 -11.01
CA GLY A 57 1.72 -3.03 -10.65
C GLY A 57 0.75 -1.94 -11.15
N GLU A 58 0.22 -2.09 -12.36
CA GLU A 58 -0.80 -1.18 -12.92
C GLU A 58 -2.10 -1.23 -12.11
N LYS A 59 -2.60 -2.44 -11.81
CA LYS A 59 -3.79 -2.61 -10.96
C LYS A 59 -3.57 -2.03 -9.56
N ALA A 60 -2.41 -2.24 -8.96
CA ALA A 60 -2.09 -1.70 -7.65
C ALA A 60 -2.07 -0.16 -7.64
N ARG A 61 -1.55 0.47 -8.71
CA ARG A 61 -1.60 1.93 -8.87
C ARG A 61 -3.02 2.45 -8.99
N GLU A 62 -3.85 1.78 -9.79
CA GLU A 62 -5.26 2.16 -9.95
C GLU A 62 -6.03 2.08 -8.61
N LEU A 63 -5.85 0.99 -7.87
CA LEU A 63 -6.45 0.82 -6.54
C LEU A 63 -5.95 1.88 -5.56
N ALA A 64 -4.64 2.19 -5.57
CA ALA A 64 -4.08 3.22 -4.71
C ALA A 64 -4.68 4.60 -5.01
N VAL A 65 -4.91 4.94 -6.27
CA VAL A 65 -5.57 6.21 -6.66
C VAL A 65 -7.00 6.26 -6.12
N ARG A 66 -7.77 5.17 -6.27
CA ARG A 66 -9.15 5.10 -5.76
C ARG A 66 -9.20 5.24 -4.24
N HIS A 67 -8.40 4.48 -3.51
CA HIS A 67 -8.37 4.55 -2.05
C HIS A 67 -7.89 5.90 -1.52
N ARG A 68 -6.95 6.57 -2.21
CA ARG A 68 -6.57 7.95 -1.86
C ARG A 68 -7.75 8.91 -2.06
N ALA A 69 -8.50 8.76 -3.15
CA ALA A 69 -9.68 9.60 -3.39
C ALA A 69 -10.77 9.38 -2.32
N GLU A 70 -11.07 8.12 -1.99
CA GLU A 70 -12.02 7.74 -0.91
C GLU A 70 -11.58 8.30 0.44
N ALA A 71 -10.30 8.13 0.80
CA ALA A 71 -9.75 8.67 2.04
C ALA A 71 -9.94 10.19 2.14
N ARG A 72 -9.75 10.93 1.03
CA ARG A 72 -9.98 12.38 1.00
C ARG A 72 -11.44 12.75 1.24
N VAL A 73 -12.39 11.99 0.70
CA VAL A 73 -13.82 12.20 0.95
C VAL A 73 -14.12 12.00 2.43
N HIS A 74 -13.68 10.89 3.03
CA HIS A 74 -13.88 10.63 4.45
C HIS A 74 -13.22 11.66 5.37
N MET A 75 -12.04 12.17 4.99
CA MET A 75 -11.39 13.26 5.73
C MET A 75 -12.23 14.55 5.69
N ARG A 76 -12.79 14.92 4.53
CA ARG A 76 -13.67 16.09 4.40
C ARG A 76 -14.94 15.93 5.24
N ASP A 77 -15.57 14.76 5.17
CA ASP A 77 -16.77 14.46 5.96
C ASP A 77 -16.46 14.52 7.47
N GLY A 78 -15.32 13.95 7.87
CA GLY A 78 -14.81 14.03 9.24
C GLY A 78 -14.64 15.48 9.71
N ALA A 79 -14.05 16.34 8.88
CA ALA A 79 -13.86 17.75 9.19
C ALA A 79 -15.21 18.49 9.34
N GLN A 80 -16.17 18.22 8.46
CA GLN A 80 -17.51 18.79 8.57
C GLN A 80 -18.22 18.34 9.86
N ASN A 81 -18.09 17.07 10.23
CA ASN A 81 -18.64 16.54 11.48
C ASN A 81 -18.02 17.24 12.70
N MET A 82 -16.70 17.43 12.69
CA MET A 82 -15.98 18.17 13.72
C MET A 82 -16.48 19.62 13.83
N ARG A 83 -16.64 20.34 12.72
CA ARG A 83 -17.19 21.71 12.71
C ARG A 83 -18.63 21.75 13.25
N ARG A 84 -19.46 20.75 12.95
CA ARG A 84 -20.82 20.63 13.54
C ARG A 84 -20.76 20.43 15.04
N GLY A 85 -19.92 19.51 15.52
CA GLY A 85 -19.72 19.28 16.95
C GLY A 85 -19.23 20.55 17.66
N ALA A 86 -18.32 21.30 17.06
CA ALA A 86 -17.81 22.55 17.62
C ALA A 86 -18.92 23.61 17.78
N ARG A 87 -19.81 23.74 16.79
CA ARG A 87 -20.99 24.62 16.89
C ARG A 87 -21.92 24.19 18.02
N GLN A 88 -22.24 22.90 18.11
CA GLN A 88 -23.07 22.35 19.19
C GLN A 88 -22.46 22.61 20.57
N MET A 89 -21.15 22.45 20.72
CA MET A 89 -20.45 22.75 21.98
C MET A 89 -20.58 24.23 22.38
N ARG A 90 -20.49 25.17 21.42
CA ARG A 90 -20.67 26.60 21.70
C ARG A 90 -22.12 26.93 22.07
N GLU A 91 -23.08 26.39 21.33
CA GLU A 91 -24.49 26.57 21.63
C GLU A 91 -24.82 26.04 23.03
N GLU A 92 -24.31 24.85 23.37
CA GLU A 92 -24.50 24.26 24.69
C GLU A 92 -23.81 25.08 25.78
N ALA A 93 -22.61 25.60 25.53
CA ALA A 93 -21.92 26.49 26.45
C ALA A 93 -22.77 27.73 26.78
N VAL A 94 -23.42 28.34 25.78
CA VAL A 94 -24.31 29.49 25.97
C VAL A 94 -25.56 29.08 26.76
N ARG A 95 -26.20 27.96 26.42
CA ARG A 95 -27.38 27.47 27.16
C ARG A 95 -27.06 27.20 28.62
N LEU A 96 -25.90 26.62 28.92
CA LEU A 96 -25.43 26.35 30.28
C LEU A 96 -25.15 27.63 31.09
N GLN A 97 -25.12 28.82 30.48
CA GLN A 97 -25.06 30.08 31.24
C GLN A 97 -26.41 30.43 31.90
N ASP A 98 -27.51 29.95 31.35
CA ASP A 98 -28.85 30.14 31.91
C ASP A 98 -29.07 29.27 33.17
N PRO A 99 -29.34 29.87 34.35
CA PRO A 99 -29.63 29.13 35.57
C PRO A 99 -30.84 28.18 35.45
N SER A 100 -31.89 28.57 34.70
CA SER A 100 -33.09 27.73 34.54
C SER A 100 -32.78 26.48 33.71
N TYR A 101 -31.96 26.62 32.67
CA TYR A 101 -31.49 25.48 31.88
C TYR A 101 -30.60 24.52 32.70
N ARG A 102 -29.69 25.04 33.52
CA ARG A 102 -28.87 24.20 34.42
C ARG A 102 -29.71 23.46 35.46
N ALA A 103 -30.68 24.13 36.08
CA ALA A 103 -31.59 23.50 37.05
C ALA A 103 -32.36 22.33 36.41
N LYS A 104 -32.84 22.51 35.17
CA LYS A 104 -33.48 21.45 34.39
C LYS A 104 -32.52 20.29 34.13
N GLN A 105 -31.30 20.56 33.68
CA GLN A 105 -30.28 19.53 33.44
C GLN A 105 -29.93 18.73 34.70
N ILE A 106 -29.82 19.38 35.86
CA ILE A 106 -29.56 18.71 37.15
C ILE A 106 -30.73 17.78 37.50
N ALA A 107 -31.97 18.23 37.34
CA ALA A 107 -33.15 17.41 37.60
C ALA A 107 -33.23 16.20 36.66
N GLU A 108 -32.95 16.38 35.37
CA GLU A 108 -32.91 15.29 34.38
C GLU A 108 -31.78 14.29 34.66
N ASN A 109 -30.59 14.76 35.04
CA ASN A 109 -29.47 13.88 35.40
C ASN A 109 -29.78 13.09 36.66
N ARG A 110 -30.37 13.73 37.68
CA ARG A 110 -30.80 13.06 38.92
C ARG A 110 -31.86 11.99 38.64
N ALA A 111 -32.82 12.26 37.75
CA ALA A 111 -33.82 11.28 37.33
C ALA A 111 -33.20 10.06 36.61
N ARG A 112 -32.05 10.25 35.96
CA ARG A 112 -31.25 9.17 35.34
C ARG A 112 -30.29 8.48 36.33
N GLY A 113 -30.26 8.90 37.59
CA GLY A 113 -29.36 8.37 38.62
C GLY A 113 -27.95 8.98 38.62
N ASN A 114 -27.72 10.04 37.84
CA ASN A 114 -26.44 10.77 37.83
C ASN A 114 -26.51 11.94 38.81
N ASP A 115 -25.46 12.13 39.61
CA ASP A 115 -25.30 13.33 40.41
C ASP A 115 -24.45 14.34 39.65
N VAL A 116 -25.05 15.48 39.29
CA VAL A 116 -24.41 16.58 38.57
C VAL A 116 -24.75 17.87 39.29
N THR A 117 -23.73 18.65 39.59
CA THR A 117 -23.86 19.89 40.35
C THR A 117 -23.90 21.13 39.44
N ASP A 118 -24.46 22.22 39.96
CA ASP A 118 -24.47 23.50 39.26
C ASP A 118 -23.04 24.01 38.96
N ALA A 119 -22.13 23.82 39.91
CA ALA A 119 -20.73 24.20 39.77
C ALA A 119 -20.04 23.44 38.63
N GLU A 120 -20.33 22.15 38.44
CA GLU A 120 -19.81 21.35 37.34
C GLU A 120 -20.34 21.79 35.99
N LEU A 121 -21.63 22.13 35.90
CA LEU A 121 -22.23 22.66 34.67
C LEU A 121 -21.67 24.04 34.30
N ILE A 122 -21.40 24.90 35.30
CA ILE A 122 -20.70 26.18 35.10
C ILE A 122 -19.25 25.95 34.66
N ALA A 123 -18.55 25.00 35.26
CA ALA A 123 -17.19 24.66 34.85
C ALA A 123 -17.16 24.08 33.43
N LEU A 124 -18.19 23.31 33.05
CA LEU A 124 -18.36 22.78 31.70
C LEU A 124 -18.58 23.89 30.68
N SER A 125 -19.49 24.84 30.96
CA SER A 125 -19.78 25.96 30.06
C SER A 125 -18.54 26.81 29.75
N LYS A 126 -17.61 26.94 30.72
CA LYS A 126 -16.33 27.63 30.54
C LYS A 126 -15.34 26.85 29.66
N ARG A 127 -15.37 25.52 29.67
CA ARG A 127 -14.42 24.67 28.92
C ARG A 127 -14.85 24.40 27.48
N LEU A 128 -16.15 24.26 27.24
CA LEU A 128 -16.71 23.90 25.93
C LEU A 128 -16.25 24.82 24.77
N PRO A 129 -16.14 26.15 24.92
CA PRO A 129 -15.63 27.01 23.85
C PRO A 129 -14.19 26.70 23.44
N GLY A 130 -13.32 26.37 24.42
CA GLY A 130 -11.94 25.96 24.16
C GLY A 130 -11.87 24.65 23.40
N GLN A 131 -12.66 23.65 23.83
CA GLN A 131 -12.77 22.35 23.16
C GLN A 131 -13.33 22.48 21.73
N ALA A 132 -14.30 23.36 21.53
CA ALA A 132 -14.83 23.67 20.20
C ALA A 132 -13.76 24.26 19.28
N ALA A 133 -12.92 25.17 19.80
CA ALA A 133 -11.82 25.75 19.04
C ALA A 133 -10.74 24.71 18.68
N ASP A 134 -10.42 23.79 19.59
CA ASP A 134 -9.56 22.64 19.29
C ASP A 134 -10.13 21.79 18.15
N LEU A 135 -11.43 21.50 18.21
CA LEU A 135 -12.11 20.67 17.23
C LEU A 135 -12.12 21.31 15.83
N GLU A 136 -12.27 22.63 15.75
CA GLU A 136 -12.14 23.38 14.49
C GLU A 136 -10.72 23.38 13.94
N ARG A 137 -9.70 23.59 14.78
CA ARG A 137 -8.30 23.46 14.36
C ARG A 137 -8.01 22.06 13.83
N ASN A 138 -8.59 21.02 14.43
CA ASN A 138 -8.45 19.64 13.97
C ASN A 138 -9.13 19.44 12.61
N ALA A 139 -10.34 19.98 12.45
CA ALA A 139 -11.08 19.94 11.19
C ALA A 139 -10.30 20.62 10.05
N GLU A 140 -9.72 21.79 10.32
CA GLU A 140 -8.90 22.51 9.34
C GLU A 140 -7.66 21.71 8.92
N ARG A 141 -6.94 21.10 9.88
CA ARG A 141 -5.80 20.22 9.56
C ARG A 141 -6.24 19.00 8.72
N LEU A 142 -7.44 18.48 8.96
CA LEU A 142 -7.97 17.34 8.22
C LEU A 142 -8.34 17.73 6.79
N GLU A 143 -8.94 18.92 6.60
CA GLU A 143 -9.21 19.49 5.27
C GLU A 143 -7.93 19.77 4.49
N GLN A 144 -6.90 20.33 5.13
CA GLN A 144 -5.60 20.56 4.51
C GLN A 144 -4.97 19.24 4.02
N ARG A 145 -4.99 18.19 4.84
CA ARG A 145 -4.52 16.85 4.43
C ARG A 145 -5.35 16.24 3.30
N ALA A 146 -6.66 16.49 3.30
CA ALA A 146 -7.53 16.03 2.22
C ALA A 146 -7.32 16.79 0.90
N ALA A 147 -6.82 18.03 0.98
CA ALA A 147 -6.50 18.86 -0.19
C ALA A 147 -5.11 18.58 -0.76
N ASP A 148 -4.18 18.06 0.05
CA ASP A 148 -2.79 17.82 -0.35
C ASP A 148 -2.68 16.73 -1.44
N PRO A 149 -2.20 17.07 -2.65
CA PRO A 149 -1.88 16.13 -3.70
C PRO A 149 -0.53 15.45 -3.46
N VAL A 150 -0.47 14.46 -2.56
CA VAL A 150 0.69 13.56 -2.45
C VAL A 150 0.92 12.76 -3.73
#